data_AF-A0ABD1PPR0-F1
#
_entry.id   AF-A0ABD1PPR0-F1
#
_cell.length_a   1.000
_cell.length_b   1.000
_cell.length_c   1.000
_cell.angle_alpha   90.00
_cell.angle_beta   90.00
_cell.angle_gamma   90.00
#
_symmetry.space_group_name_H-M   'P 1'
#
loop_
_entity.id
_entity.type
_entity.pdbx_description
1 polymer ?
#
loop_
_entity_poly.entity_id
_entity_poly.type
_entity_poly.pdbx_seq_one_letter_code
_entity_poly.pdbx_strand_id
1 'polypeptide(L)'
;MDKYNGRGDPSDHINIYKMKLQGQSPVVKCQNFYTTLVSDVKMWYNKLKPGSIQSWTQLKREFVNAFIGNLTMIADIVQLNDIRQNEKPSRGTSSSSVTLSTKSRL
;
A
#
# COMPACT_ATOMS: atom_id res chain seq x y z
N MET A 1 22.63 -2.39 0.51
CA MET A 1 21.34 -1.81 0.09
C MET A 1 20.26 -2.58 0.80
N ASP A 2 19.29 -1.89 1.40
CA ASP A 2 18.15 -2.58 1.98
C ASP A 2 17.25 -3.10 0.88
N LYS A 3 16.66 -4.27 1.12
CA LYS A 3 15.84 -4.95 0.14
C LYS A 3 14.44 -4.33 0.12
N TYR A 4 13.96 -3.96 -1.06
CA TYR A 4 12.64 -3.41 -1.28
C TYR A 4 11.61 -4.51 -1.55
N ASN A 5 10.62 -4.60 -0.66
CA ASN A 5 9.57 -5.60 -0.67
C ASN A 5 8.24 -5.13 -1.27
N GLY A 6 8.19 -3.91 -1.84
CA GLY A 6 6.98 -3.38 -2.44
C GLY A 6 6.01 -2.69 -1.49
N ARG A 7 6.37 -2.55 -0.19
CA ARG A 7 5.50 -1.95 0.84
C ARG A 7 5.91 -0.54 1.29
N GLY A 8 7.07 -0.04 0.85
CA GLY A 8 7.55 1.32 1.13
C GLY A 8 7.33 2.26 -0.05
N ASP A 9 7.77 3.51 0.06
CA ASP A 9 7.69 4.45 -1.07
C ASP A 9 8.72 4.09 -2.16
N PRO A 10 8.28 3.77 -3.39
CA PRO A 10 9.19 3.45 -4.48
C PRO A 10 10.09 4.64 -4.87
N SER A 11 9.62 5.88 -4.69
CA SER A 11 10.38 7.11 -4.93
C SER A 11 11.51 7.28 -3.93
N ASP A 12 11.23 7.03 -2.64
CA ASP A 12 12.26 7.06 -1.59
C ASP A 12 13.31 5.97 -1.83
N HIS A 13 12.86 4.76 -2.18
CA HIS A 13 13.78 3.69 -2.53
C HIS A 13 14.70 4.09 -3.70
N ILE A 14 14.15 4.70 -4.75
CA ILE A 14 14.93 5.23 -5.88
C ILE A 14 15.92 6.31 -5.44
N ASN A 15 15.53 7.21 -4.53
CA ASN A 15 16.40 8.30 -4.09
C ASN A 15 17.58 7.77 -3.26
N ILE A 16 17.31 6.89 -2.30
CA ILE A 16 18.36 6.20 -1.53
C ILE A 16 19.28 5.41 -2.47
N TYR A 17 18.68 4.75 -3.47
CA TYR A 17 19.42 4.00 -4.48
C TYR A 17 20.36 4.90 -5.32
N LYS A 18 19.85 6.04 -5.80
CA LYS A 18 20.62 7.03 -6.56
C LYS A 18 21.79 7.59 -5.76
N MET A 19 21.59 7.91 -4.48
CA MET A 19 22.64 8.48 -3.63
C MET A 19 23.80 7.51 -3.43
N LYS A 20 23.52 6.25 -3.08
CA LYS A 20 24.60 5.27 -2.81
C LYS A 20 25.34 4.80 -4.06
N LEU A 21 24.73 4.86 -5.26
CA LEU A 21 25.38 4.51 -6.53
C LEU A 21 25.72 5.74 -7.38
N GLN A 22 25.88 6.89 -6.76
CA GLN A 22 26.37 8.09 -7.44
C GLN A 22 27.73 7.81 -8.09
N GLY A 23 27.96 8.33 -9.30
CA GLY A 23 29.19 8.09 -10.08
C GLY A 23 29.28 6.74 -10.80
N GLN A 24 28.39 5.77 -10.51
CA GLN A 24 28.39 4.47 -11.21
C GLN A 24 27.75 4.56 -12.61
N SER A 25 28.19 3.68 -13.52
CA SER A 25 27.64 3.61 -14.87
C SER A 25 26.16 3.17 -14.87
N PRO A 26 25.37 3.56 -15.89
CA PRO A 26 23.97 3.15 -15.98
C PRO A 26 23.78 1.63 -15.99
N VAL A 27 24.72 0.88 -16.59
CA VAL A 27 24.69 -0.58 -16.65
C VAL A 27 24.82 -1.19 -15.25
N VAL A 28 25.79 -0.72 -14.46
CA VAL A 28 25.99 -1.16 -13.07
C VAL A 28 24.78 -0.80 -12.20
N LYS A 29 24.19 0.39 -12.41
CA LYS A 29 22.97 0.80 -11.72
C LYS A 29 21.78 -0.11 -12.05
N CYS A 30 21.60 -0.57 -13.28
CA CYS A 30 20.52 -1.51 -13.59
C CYS A 30 20.77 -2.91 -12.98
N GLN A 31 22.01 -3.40 -13.05
CA GLN A 31 22.38 -4.71 -12.48
C GLN A 31 22.20 -4.75 -10.96
N ASN A 32 22.71 -3.75 -10.26
CA ASN A 32 22.58 -3.67 -8.81
C ASN A 32 21.13 -3.46 -8.37
N PHE A 33 20.28 -2.86 -9.20
CA PHE A 33 18.90 -2.55 -8.83
C PHE A 33 18.11 -3.83 -8.67
N TYR A 34 18.31 -4.80 -9.58
CA TYR A 34 17.70 -6.12 -9.45
C TYR A 34 18.03 -6.81 -8.11
N THR A 35 19.23 -6.59 -7.58
CA THR A 35 19.67 -7.19 -6.30
C THR A 35 18.98 -6.58 -5.07
N THR A 36 18.45 -5.36 -5.19
CA THR A 36 17.71 -4.70 -4.11
C THR A 36 16.24 -5.10 -4.07
N LEU A 37 15.71 -5.75 -5.10
CA LEU A 37 14.30 -6.18 -5.15
C LEU A 37 14.12 -7.53 -4.42
N VAL A 38 12.97 -7.76 -3.79
CA VAL A 38 12.59 -9.09 -3.27
C VAL A 38 11.19 -9.52 -3.70
N SER A 39 10.96 -10.83 -3.65
CA SER A 39 9.67 -11.49 -3.91
C SER A 39 8.97 -10.94 -5.17
N ASP A 40 7.81 -10.31 -4.99
CA ASP A 40 6.88 -9.90 -6.03
C ASP A 40 7.47 -8.79 -6.91
N VAL A 41 8.38 -8.01 -6.33
CA VAL A 41 9.10 -6.95 -7.05
C VAL A 41 10.11 -7.54 -8.05
N LYS A 42 10.75 -8.66 -7.71
CA LYS A 42 11.58 -9.41 -8.67
C LYS A 42 10.73 -10.05 -9.76
N MET A 43 9.55 -10.56 -9.42
CA MET A 43 8.63 -11.14 -10.40
C MET A 43 8.15 -10.07 -11.40
N TRP A 44 7.83 -8.86 -10.93
CA TRP A 44 7.54 -7.72 -11.81
C TRP A 44 8.71 -7.44 -12.76
N TYR A 45 9.93 -7.36 -12.23
CA TYR A 45 11.11 -7.07 -13.05
C TYR A 45 11.33 -8.16 -14.13
N ASN A 46 11.12 -9.43 -13.79
CA ASN A 46 11.26 -10.54 -14.74
C ASN A 46 10.14 -10.57 -15.81
N LYS A 47 8.97 -9.97 -15.54
CA LYS A 47 7.86 -9.85 -16.51
C LYS A 47 8.07 -8.76 -17.54
N LEU A 48 9.06 -7.89 -17.33
CA LEU A 48 9.40 -6.85 -18.30
C LEU A 48 9.91 -7.49 -19.59
N LYS A 49 9.34 -7.09 -20.73
CA LYS A 49 9.78 -7.57 -22.04
C LYS A 49 11.29 -7.26 -22.23
N PRO A 50 12.11 -8.21 -22.70
CA PRO A 50 13.51 -7.93 -23.01
C PRO A 50 13.65 -6.72 -23.94
N GLY A 51 14.56 -5.79 -23.59
CA GLY A 51 14.77 -4.55 -24.34
C GLY A 51 13.69 -3.47 -24.19
N SER A 52 12.65 -3.70 -23.37
CA SER A 52 11.62 -2.69 -23.09
C SER A 52 12.14 -1.53 -22.22
N ILE A 53 13.16 -1.78 -21.41
CA ILE A 53 13.85 -0.79 -20.60
C ILE A 53 15.22 -0.55 -21.20
N GLN A 54 15.39 0.63 -21.81
CA GLN A 54 16.63 1.03 -22.49
C GLN A 54 17.48 1.99 -21.66
N SER A 55 16.95 2.51 -20.55
CA SER A 55 17.66 3.44 -19.69
C SER A 55 17.24 3.34 -18.23
N TRP A 56 18.14 3.80 -17.35
CA TRP A 56 17.86 3.97 -15.92
C TRP A 56 16.65 4.88 -15.68
N THR A 57 16.47 5.92 -16.51
CA THR A 57 15.33 6.84 -16.40
C THR A 57 14.01 6.14 -16.67
N GLN A 58 13.97 5.29 -17.70
CA GLN A 58 12.79 4.49 -18.02
C GLN A 58 12.48 3.48 -16.91
N LEU A 59 13.50 2.80 -16.38
CA LEU A 59 13.33 1.86 -15.26
C LEU A 59 12.69 2.51 -14.04
N LYS A 60 13.17 3.69 -13.63
CA LYS A 60 12.58 4.42 -12.50
C LYS A 60 11.11 4.73 -12.73
N ARG A 61 10.74 5.18 -13.93
CA ARG A 61 9.36 5.54 -14.27
C ARG A 61 8.44 4.33 -14.19
N GLU A 62 8.82 3.23 -14.85
CA GLU A 62 8.02 2.00 -14.84
C GLU A 62 7.92 1.41 -13.42
N PHE A 63 8.99 1.49 -12.64
CA PHE A 63 9.00 1.04 -11.25
C PHE A 63 8.05 1.87 -10.37
N VAL A 64 8.11 3.21 -10.44
CA VAL A 64 7.17 4.06 -9.69
C VAL A 64 5.74 3.76 -10.12
N ASN A 65 5.45 3.70 -11.42
CA ASN A 65 4.10 3.39 -11.91
C ASN A 65 3.57 2.04 -11.41
N ALA A 66 4.43 1.02 -11.34
CA ALA A 66 4.03 -0.31 -10.90
C ALA A 66 3.72 -0.39 -9.39
N PHE A 67 4.36 0.45 -8.57
CA PHE A 67 4.29 0.34 -7.11
C PHE A 67 3.65 1.55 -6.41
N ILE A 68 3.34 2.63 -7.13
CA ILE A 68 2.62 3.80 -6.58
C ILE A 68 1.21 3.43 -6.11
N GLY A 69 0.56 2.48 -6.79
CA GLY A 69 -0.75 1.93 -6.37
C GLY A 69 -0.69 1.12 -5.09
N ASN A 70 0.45 0.48 -4.78
CA ASN A 70 0.62 -0.27 -3.54
C ASN A 70 0.67 0.65 -2.32
N LEU A 71 1.23 1.85 -2.47
CA LEU A 71 1.20 2.87 -1.42
C LEU A 71 -0.23 3.32 -1.12
N THR A 72 -1.02 3.58 -2.17
CA THR A 72 -2.42 4.01 -2.02
C THR A 72 -3.26 2.91 -1.36
N MET A 73 -3.08 1.65 -1.77
CA MET A 73 -3.74 0.51 -1.14
C MET A 73 -3.36 0.33 0.33
N ILE A 74 -2.08 0.50 0.69
CA ILE A 74 -1.64 0.43 2.10
C ILE A 74 -2.22 1.59 2.90
N ALA A 75 -2.21 2.81 2.37
CA ALA A 75 -2.80 3.97 3.01
C ALA A 75 -4.31 3.78 3.23
N ASP A 76 -5.02 3.25 2.24
CA ASP A 76 -6.45 2.95 2.33
C ASP A 76 -6.73 1.85 3.37
N ILE A 77 -5.93 0.78 3.43
CA ILE A 77 -6.07 -0.26 4.46
C ILE A 77 -5.83 0.30 5.87
N VAL A 78 -4.82 1.17 6.04
CA VAL A 78 -4.54 1.83 7.32
C VAL A 78 -5.72 2.73 7.73
N GLN A 79 -6.26 3.52 6.80
CA GLN A 79 -7.45 4.34 7.07
C GLN A 79 -8.71 3.50 7.37
N LEU A 80 -8.92 2.39 6.65
CA LEU A 80 -10.05 1.49 6.89
C LEU A 80 -9.98 0.76 8.24
N ASN A 81 -8.78 0.47 8.74
CA ASN A 81 -8.59 -0.10 10.07
C ASN A 81 -8.95 0.90 11.19
N ASP A 82 -8.75 2.20 10.98
CA ASP A 82 -9.17 3.24 11.94
C ASP A 82 -10.70 3.44 11.97
N ILE A 83 -11.44 2.96 10.95
CA ILE A 83 -12.89 3.18 10.81
C ILE A 83 -13.73 2.07 11.49
N ARG A 84 -13.14 0.98 11.97
CA ARG A 84 -13.90 -0.13 12.60
C ARG A 84 -13.37 -0.56 13.96
N GLN A 85 -13.69 0.19 15.02
CA GLN A 85 -14.03 -0.35 16.35
C GLN A 85 -14.50 0.72 17.35
N ASN A 86 -15.64 1.37 17.07
CA ASN A 86 -16.46 1.90 18.16
C ASN A 86 -17.95 1.71 17.84
N GLU A 87 -18.40 0.46 17.82
CA GLU A 87 -19.81 0.14 17.99
C GLU A 87 -20.08 -0.17 19.46
N LYS A 88 -20.55 0.84 20.21
CA LYS A 88 -21.32 0.60 21.43
C LYS A 88 -22.70 1.23 21.27
N PRO A 89 -23.75 0.41 21.27
CA PRO A 89 -24.92 0.77 22.04
C PRO A 89 -25.22 -0.34 23.05
N SER A 90 -24.80 -0.12 24.30
CA SER A 90 -25.32 -0.86 25.45
C SER A 90 -26.78 -0.48 25.65
N ARG A 91 -27.73 -1.36 25.34
CA ARG A 91 -29.09 -1.29 25.89
C ARG A 91 -29.36 -2.55 26.67
N GLY A 92 -29.17 -2.43 27.99
CA GLY A 92 -29.63 -3.42 28.96
C GLY A 92 -31.15 -3.51 28.98
N THR A 93 -31.62 -4.73 29.20
CA THR A 93 -33.01 -5.18 29.25
C THR A 93 -33.67 -4.99 30.62
N SER A 94 -35.01 -5.04 30.62
CA SER A 94 -35.99 -5.26 31.73
C SER A 94 -36.46 -4.01 32.48
N SER A 95 -37.73 -3.55 32.42
CA SER A 95 -39.08 -4.14 32.53
C SER A 95 -39.67 -3.96 33.94
N SER A 96 -40.79 -3.22 34.04
CA SER A 96 -41.95 -3.56 34.90
C SER A 96 -43.17 -2.70 34.54
N SER A 97 -44.30 -3.38 34.41
CA SER A 97 -45.61 -2.93 33.95
C SER A 97 -46.49 -2.38 35.08
N VAL A 98 -47.49 -1.55 34.74
CA VAL A 98 -48.88 -1.69 35.25
C VAL A 98 -49.86 -1.03 34.29
N THR A 99 -50.99 -1.72 34.11
CA THR A 99 -52.06 -1.57 33.13
C THR A 99 -53.30 -0.86 33.70
N LEU A 100 -54.12 -0.17 32.87
CA LEU A 100 -55.51 -0.53 32.50
C LEU A 100 -56.27 0.64 31.80
N SER A 101 -56.85 0.33 30.63
CA SER A 101 -58.22 0.63 30.11
C SER A 101 -58.88 2.02 30.37
N THR A 102 -59.58 2.72 29.46
CA THR A 102 -60.66 2.27 28.56
C THR A 102 -61.10 3.40 27.60
N LYS A 103 -61.43 3.04 26.35
CA LYS A 103 -62.35 3.65 25.35
C LYS A 103 -63.29 4.79 25.82
N SER A 104 -63.43 5.86 25.02
CA SER A 104 -64.71 6.18 24.30
C SER A 104 -64.65 7.48 23.49
N ARG A 105 -65.50 7.48 22.47
CA ARG A 105 -65.69 8.37 21.32
C ARG A 105 -66.67 9.49 21.66
N LEU A 106 -66.35 10.73 21.26
CA LEU A 106 -67.17 11.65 20.45
C LEU A 106 -66.35 12.90 20.16
#